data_AF-A0A3D0R2I0-F1
#
_entry.id   AF-A0A3D0R2I0-F1
#
_cell.length_a   1.000
_cell.length_b   1.000
_cell.length_c   1.000
_cell.angle_alpha   90.00
_cell.angle_beta   90.00
_cell.angle_gamma   90.00
#
_symmetry.space_group_name_H-M   'P 1'
#
loop_
_entity.id
_entity.type
_entity.pdbx_description
1 polymer ?
#
loop_
_entity_poly.entity_id
_entity_poly.type
_entity_poly.pdbx_seq_one_letter_code
_entity_poly.pdbx_strand_id
1 'polypeptide(L)' 'MSRLIDTIAAERATGVKQGTIRQWLRRGKLTAHGHDYYGRALVDLDEFDQVTDRRHTACKSERASSH' A
#
# COMPACT_ATOMS: atom_id res chain seq x y z
N MET A 1 11.28 -5.69 9.92
CA MET A 1 10.22 -6.40 10.67
C MET A 1 8.98 -6.35 9.80
N SER A 2 8.59 -7.47 9.20
CA SER A 2 7.45 -7.55 8.29
C SER A 2 6.16 -7.29 9.06
N ARG A 3 5.40 -6.27 8.63
CA ARG A 3 4.17 -5.84 9.33
C ARG A 3 2.99 -6.10 8.41
N LEU A 4 2.38 -7.27 8.59
CA LEU A 4 1.17 -7.65 7.87
C LEU A 4 -0.03 -6.85 8.38
N ILE A 5 -0.69 -6.16 7.47
CA ILE A 5 -1.89 -5.36 7.75
C ILE A 5 -2.98 -5.68 6.73
N ASP A 6 -4.23 -5.48 7.12
CA ASP A 6 -5.35 -5.61 6.19
C ASP A 6 -5.45 -4.39 5.26
N THR A 7 -6.17 -4.53 4.15
CA THR A 7 -6.36 -3.45 3.17
C THR A 7 -7.01 -2.18 3.74
N ILE A 8 -7.80 -2.25 4.81
CA ILE A 8 -8.42 -1.07 5.43
C ILE A 8 -7.39 -0.34 6.29
N ALA A 9 -6.61 -1.08 7.09
CA ALA A 9 -5.48 -0.51 7.82
C ALA A 9 -4.45 0.12 6.86
N ALA A 10 -4.19 -0.51 5.71
CA ALA A 10 -3.31 0.03 4.68
C ALA A 10 -3.82 1.36 4.11
N GLU A 11 -5.12 1.46 3.79
CA GLU A 11 -5.74 2.73 3.36
C GLU A 11 -5.60 3.82 4.42
N ARG A 12 -5.79 3.49 5.71
CA ARG A 12 -5.64 4.48 6.79
C ARG A 12 -4.19 4.90 7.02
N ALA A 13 -3.24 4.00 6.85
CA ALA A 13 -1.83 4.27 7.04
C ALA A 13 -1.22 5.08 5.89
N THR A 14 -1.64 4.82 4.65
CA THR A 14 -1.00 5.38 3.44
C THR A 14 -1.88 6.34 2.65
N GLY A 15 -3.18 6.37 2.91
CA GLY A 15 -4.15 7.13 2.13
C GLY A 15 -4.52 6.48 0.79
N VAL A 16 -3.95 5.32 0.45
CA VAL A 16 -4.25 4.63 -0.82
C VAL A 16 -5.57 3.88 -0.72
N LYS A 17 -6.49 4.14 -1.65
CA LYS A 17 -7.80 3.48 -1.68
C LYS A 17 -7.67 1.96 -1.79
N GLN A 18 -8.48 1.23 -1.02
CA GLN A 18 -8.56 -0.24 -1.06
C GLN A 18 -8.71 -0.81 -2.48
N GLY A 19 -9.47 -0.14 -3.35
CA GLY A 19 -9.63 -0.56 -4.75
C GLY A 19 -8.30 -0.58 -5.52
N THR A 20 -7.45 0.42 -5.29
CA THR A 20 -6.10 0.50 -5.87
C THR A 20 -5.21 -0.62 -5.33
N ILE A 21 -5.28 -0.89 -4.02
CA ILE A 21 -4.52 -1.98 -3.37
C ILE A 21 -4.92 -3.34 -3.97
N ARG A 22 -6.22 -3.62 -4.09
CA ARG A 22 -6.74 -4.83 -4.75
C ARG A 22 -6.27 -4.93 -6.20
N GLN A 23 -6.20 -3.81 -6.92
CA GLN A 23 -5.72 -3.80 -8.29
C GLN A 23 -4.21 -4.11 -8.36
N TRP A 24 -3.41 -3.64 -7.41
CA TRP A 24 -1.98 -3.95 -7.34
C TRP A 24 -1.74 -5.42 -6.99
N LEU A 25 -2.49 -5.98 -6.04
CA LEU A 25 -2.51 -7.41 -5.75
C LEU A 25 -2.84 -8.24 -6.99
N ARG A 26 -3.92 -7.88 -7.70
CA ARG A 26 -4.35 -8.59 -8.92
C ARG A 26 -3.32 -8.48 -10.06
N ARG A 27 -2.54 -7.41 -10.11
CA ARG A 27 -1.47 -7.20 -11.11
C ARG A 27 -0.12 -7.79 -10.68
N GLY A 28 -0.03 -8.42 -9.51
CA GLY A 28 1.22 -8.96 -8.97
C GLY A 28 2.25 -7.89 -8.60
N LYS A 29 1.80 -6.65 -8.32
CA LYS A 29 2.67 -5.57 -7.83
C LYS A 29 2.87 -5.60 -6.31
N LEU A 30 2.00 -6.32 -5.62
CA LEU A 30 2.04 -6.55 -4.18
C LEU A 30 1.80 -8.02 -3.93
N THR A 31 2.44 -8.56 -2.90
CA THR A 31 2.25 -9.94 -2.48
C THR A 31 1.10 -10.01 -1.47
N ALA A 32 0.11 -10.86 -1.75
CA ALA A 32 -0.89 -11.22 -0.75
C ALA A 32 -0.26 -12.25 0.19
N HIS A 33 -0.03 -11.87 1.44
CA HIS A 33 0.54 -12.76 2.46
C HIS A 33 -0.50 -13.70 3.08
N GLY A 34 -1.78 -13.46 2.80
CA GLY A 34 -2.87 -14.28 3.27
C GLY A 34 -4.19 -13.56 3.18
N HIS A 35 -5.21 -14.17 3.75
CA HIS A 35 -6.51 -13.55 3.94
C HIS A 35 -6.82 -13.49 5.43
N ASP A 36 -7.33 -12.35 5.87
CA ASP A 36 -7.88 -12.17 7.21
C ASP A 36 -9.17 -12.99 7.38
N TYR A 37 -9.64 -13.15 8.62
CA TYR A 37 -10.86 -13.91 8.95
C TYR A 37 -12.09 -13.43 8.15
N TYR A 38 -12.12 -12.15 7.76
CA TYR A 38 -13.18 -11.55 6.94
C TYR A 38 -12.96 -11.67 5.42
N GLY A 39 -11.99 -12.48 4.96
CA GLY A 39 -11.66 -12.66 3.55
C GLY A 39 -10.93 -11.46 2.92
N ARG A 40 -10.34 -10.58 3.73
CA ARG A 40 -9.58 -9.42 3.24
C ARG A 40 -8.13 -9.82 3.01
N ALA A 41 -7.53 -9.36 1.90
CA ALA A 41 -6.12 -9.63 1.66
C ALA A 41 -5.24 -8.94 2.72
N LEU A 42 -4.29 -9.69 3.27
CA LEU A 42 -3.22 -9.20 4.13
C LEU A 42 -2.02 -8.81 3.26
N VAL A 43 -1.54 -7.59 3.44
CA VAL A 43 -0.42 -7.01 2.71
C VAL A 43 0.68 -6.62 3.68
N ASP A 44 1.94 -6.75 3.26
CA ASP A 44 3.07 -6.26 4.05
C ASP A 44 3.20 -4.74 3.86
N LEU A 45 3.23 -4.01 4.97
CA LEU A 45 3.42 -2.57 4.96
C LEU A 45 4.79 -2.16 4.40
N ASP A 46 5.84 -2.95 4.61
CA ASP A 46 7.19 -2.64 4.13
C ASP A 46 7.26 -2.76 2.59
N GLU A 47 6.69 -3.83 2.03
CA GLU A 47 6.54 -3.99 0.58
C GLU A 47 5.67 -2.87 -0.01
N PHE A 48 4.61 -2.50 0.71
CA PHE A 48 3.75 -1.40 0.31
C PHE A 48 4.49 -0.08 0.22
N ASP A 49 5.30 0.25 1.24
CA ASP A 49 6.11 1.47 1.27
C ASP A 49 7.06 1.51 0.08
N GLN A 50 7.76 0.41 -0.21
CA GLN A 50 8.64 0.28 -1.38
C GLN A 50 7.92 0.51 -2.73
N VAL A 51 6.70 0.00 -2.88
CA VAL A 51 5.88 0.18 -4.09
C VAL A 51 5.35 1.61 -4.22
N THR A 52 5.07 2.26 -3.09
CA THR A 52 4.64 3.66 -3.06
C THR A 52 5.79 4.64 -3.25
N ASP A 53 6.94 4.40 -2.63
CA ASP A 53 8.13 5.26 -2.73
C ASP A 53 8.66 5.29 -4.16
N ARG A 54 8.68 4.15 -4.87
CA ARG A 54 8.99 4.11 -6.32
C ARG A 54 8.06 4.96 -7.17
N ARG A 55 6.82 5.20 -6.73
CA ARG A 55 5.87 6.10 -7.42
C ARG A 55 5.99 7.54 -6.95
N HIS A 56 6.28 7.73 -5.67
CA HIS A 56 6.38 9.05 -5.06
C HIS A 56 7.69 9.75 -5.46
N THR A 57 8.79 9.02 -5.63
CA THR A 57 10.07 9.57 -6.16
C THR A 57 9.98 10.01 -7.61
N ALA A 58 8.98 9.55 -8.37
CA ALA A 58 8.70 10.03 -9.73
C ALA A 58 7.81 11.29 -9.77
N CYS A 59 7.23 11.74 -8.66
CA CYS A 59 6.27 12.86 -8.62
C CYS A 59 6.53 13.89 -7.48
N LYS A 60 7.35 13.56 -6.48
CA LYS A 60 7.65 14.44 -5.33
C LYS A 60 8.79 15.41 -5.65
N SER A 61 8.65 16.20 -6.72
CA SER A 61 9.34 17.48 -6.86
C SER A 61 8.44 18.69 -6.52
N GLU A 62 7.15 18.50 -6.22
CA GLU A 62 6.19 19.62 -6.23
C GLU A 62 5.44 19.94 -4.92
N ARG A 63 5.77 19.34 -3.76
CA ARG A 63 5.08 19.67 -2.48
C ARG A 63 6.02 19.95 -1.31
N ALA A 64 7.11 20.65 -1.59
CA ALA A 64 7.88 21.37 -0.56
C ALA A 64 7.64 22.88 -0.72
N SER A 65 6.39 23.32 -0.54
CA SER A 65 6.10 24.72 -0.22
C SER A 65 4.65 24.84 0.26
N SER A 66 4.47 25.12 1.55
CA SER A 66 3.68 26.28 1.96
C SER A 66 3.92 26.53 3.45
N HIS A 67 4.34 27.77 3.66
CA HIS A 67 4.68 28.47 4.89
C HIS A 67 3.43 28.76 5.74
#